data_AF-A0A2P2FXZ1-F1
#
_entry.id   AF-A0A2P2FXZ1-F1
#
_cell.length_a   1.000
_cell.length_b   1.000
_cell.length_c   1.000
_cell.angle_alpha   90.00
_cell.angle_beta   90.00
_cell.angle_gamma   90.00
#
_symmetry.space_group_name_H-M   'P 1'
#
loop_
_entity.id
_entity.type
_entity.pdbx_description
1 polymer ?
#
loop_
_entity_poly.entity_id
_entity_poly.type
_entity_poly.pdbx_seq_one_letter_code
_entity_poly.pdbx_strand_id
1 'polypeptide(L)'
;MQDWYARAVRLRFQVFTGTPYAHVSPMEWRIDPGALRGIAHSRGYLEIAPMFQGCLSFQFAPQHVPPVPVFDGPDRPDKDRERWLLNHLTGSEQVWVSLKHANLSARRVAELAETEGLRVAAEFADPNDRVLLLSRDPSPPRLPLPAPTGFRFRYAWLNNIAPVTVFVLLSAAAVIVGMPSGHEAPIVSLLFMAAFAGAVPAAFTTGLFPRTTRVGWLAREFDGSPHVEFAMRSYQMPADLVVQIAAYHGYELYGQSATQAGGPSLKFYKRV
;
A
#
# COMPACT_ATOMS: atom_id res chain seq x y z
N MET A 1 13.98 4.08 -16.97
CA MET A 1 13.87 3.39 -15.65
C MET A 1 12.42 3.11 -15.24
N GLN A 2 11.46 4.01 -15.47
CA GLN A 2 10.04 3.83 -15.03
C GLN A 2 9.37 2.53 -15.52
N ASP A 3 9.62 2.09 -16.76
CA ASP A 3 9.03 0.86 -17.30
C ASP A 3 9.65 -0.44 -16.76
N TRP A 4 10.90 -0.41 -16.27
CA TRP A 4 11.54 -1.62 -15.76
C TRP A 4 10.86 -2.09 -14.48
N TYR A 5 10.56 -1.17 -13.56
CA TYR A 5 9.95 -1.48 -12.28
C TYR A 5 8.56 -2.09 -12.45
N ALA A 6 7.71 -1.49 -13.29
CA ALA A 6 6.36 -2.00 -13.56
C ALA A 6 6.41 -3.43 -14.14
N ARG A 7 7.35 -3.70 -15.05
CA ARG A 7 7.54 -5.04 -15.64
C ARG A 7 8.06 -6.07 -14.64
N ALA A 8 9.01 -5.69 -13.79
CA ALA A 8 9.55 -6.56 -12.75
C ALA A 8 8.47 -6.95 -11.72
N VAL A 9 7.64 -5.99 -11.33
CA VAL A 9 6.49 -6.21 -10.45
C VAL A 9 5.46 -7.12 -11.13
N ARG A 10 5.10 -6.86 -12.38
CA ARG A 10 4.16 -7.72 -13.13
C ARG A 10 4.67 -9.15 -13.24
N LEU A 11 5.96 -9.38 -13.49
CA LEU A 11 6.55 -10.73 -13.46
C LEU A 11 6.29 -11.44 -12.12
N ARG A 12 6.53 -10.75 -11.00
CA ARG A 12 6.35 -11.34 -9.65
C ARG A 12 4.91 -11.79 -9.39
N PHE A 13 3.92 -10.99 -9.82
CA PHE A 13 2.53 -11.18 -9.41
C PHE A 13 1.61 -11.71 -10.51
N GLN A 14 2.05 -11.78 -11.77
CA GLN A 14 1.29 -12.35 -12.90
C GLN A 14 1.92 -13.65 -13.42
N VAL A 15 3.23 -13.83 -13.29
CA VAL A 15 3.94 -14.99 -13.86
C VAL A 15 4.42 -15.94 -12.77
N PHE A 16 5.10 -15.45 -11.75
CA PHE A 16 5.64 -16.26 -10.65
C PHE A 16 4.67 -16.38 -9.47
N THR A 17 3.50 -16.95 -9.75
CA THR A 17 2.34 -17.01 -8.85
C THR A 17 2.23 -18.33 -8.07
N GLY A 18 3.20 -19.24 -8.21
CA GLY A 18 3.17 -20.60 -7.64
C GLY A 18 2.68 -21.66 -8.63
N THR A 19 2.49 -21.30 -9.90
CA THR A 19 2.25 -22.27 -10.98
C THR A 19 3.45 -23.23 -11.12
N PRO A 20 3.22 -24.52 -11.43
CA PRO A 20 4.29 -25.51 -11.47
C PRO A 20 5.44 -25.15 -12.41
N TYR A 21 5.13 -24.49 -13.53
CA TYR A 21 6.09 -24.04 -14.52
C TYR A 21 5.80 -22.60 -14.94
N ALA A 22 6.87 -21.85 -15.20
CA ALA A 22 6.80 -20.50 -15.77
C ALA A 22 7.84 -20.37 -16.88
N HIS A 23 7.42 -19.87 -18.04
CA HIS A 23 8.28 -19.65 -19.20
C HIS A 23 8.27 -18.16 -19.54
N VAL A 24 9.45 -17.54 -19.58
CA VAL A 24 9.56 -16.09 -19.69
C VAL A 24 10.64 -15.73 -20.71
N SER A 25 10.27 -14.94 -21.72
CA SER A 25 11.23 -14.36 -22.66
C SER A 25 11.84 -13.09 -22.08
N PRO A 26 13.17 -13.02 -21.83
CA PRO A 26 13.82 -11.79 -21.37
C PRO A 26 13.63 -10.62 -22.35
N MET A 27 13.53 -10.91 -23.66
CA MET A 27 13.35 -9.88 -24.68
C MET A 27 11.94 -9.30 -24.67
N GLU A 28 10.91 -10.13 -24.48
CA GLU A 28 9.52 -9.67 -24.39
C GLU A 28 9.31 -8.78 -23.17
N TRP A 29 9.85 -9.20 -22.03
CA TRP A 29 9.75 -8.47 -20.77
C TRP A 29 10.75 -7.30 -20.68
N ARG A 30 11.70 -7.20 -21.62
CA ARG A 30 12.82 -6.23 -21.61
C ARG A 30 13.47 -6.10 -20.22
N ILE A 31 13.68 -7.23 -19.57
CA ILE A 31 14.35 -7.36 -18.27
C ILE A 31 15.58 -8.22 -18.49
N ASP A 32 16.69 -7.82 -17.87
CA ASP A 32 17.93 -8.57 -17.97
C ASP A 32 17.75 -9.99 -17.39
N PRO A 33 18.35 -11.03 -18.00
CA PRO A 33 18.23 -12.40 -17.52
C PRO A 33 18.62 -12.59 -16.05
N GLY A 34 19.58 -11.81 -15.55
CA GLY A 34 20.03 -11.87 -14.15
C GLY A 34 18.93 -11.44 -13.17
N ALA A 35 18.31 -10.29 -13.41
CA ALA A 35 17.19 -9.80 -12.61
C ALA A 35 15.98 -10.74 -12.71
N LEU A 36 15.72 -11.32 -13.88
CA LEU A 36 14.63 -12.28 -14.07
C LEU A 36 14.85 -13.53 -13.19
N ARG A 37 16.06 -14.10 -13.19
CA ARG A 37 16.44 -15.21 -12.30
C ARG A 37 16.31 -14.83 -10.83
N GLY A 38 16.76 -13.63 -10.44
CA GLY A 38 16.62 -13.14 -9.07
C GLY A 38 15.15 -13.02 -8.63
N ILE A 39 14.30 -12.53 -9.52
CA ILE A 39 12.85 -12.46 -9.30
C ILE A 39 12.26 -13.87 -9.14
N ALA A 40 12.55 -14.80 -10.07
CA ALA A 40 12.07 -16.18 -10.00
C ALA A 40 12.52 -16.87 -8.69
N HIS A 41 13.80 -16.75 -8.36
CA HIS A 41 14.39 -17.34 -7.15
C HIS A 41 13.72 -16.80 -5.87
N SER A 42 13.49 -15.49 -5.78
CA SER A 42 12.78 -14.88 -4.63
C SER A 42 11.36 -15.43 -4.42
N ARG A 43 10.78 -16.02 -5.46
CA ARG A 43 9.44 -16.62 -5.48
C ARG A 43 9.46 -18.15 -5.38
N GLY A 44 10.62 -18.76 -5.10
CA GLY A 44 10.76 -20.20 -4.92
C GLY A 44 10.84 -21.00 -6.22
N TYR A 45 11.23 -20.35 -7.32
CA TYR A 45 11.43 -21.01 -8.60
C TYR A 45 12.90 -21.34 -8.86
N LEU A 46 13.12 -22.52 -9.44
CA LEU A 46 14.41 -22.97 -9.96
C LEU A 46 14.42 -22.85 -11.48
N GLU A 47 15.52 -22.37 -12.04
CA GLU A 47 15.74 -22.41 -13.49
C GLU A 47 15.96 -23.85 -13.94
N ILE A 48 15.24 -24.26 -14.97
CA ILE A 48 15.36 -25.56 -15.62
C ILE A 48 15.81 -25.35 -17.06
N ALA A 49 16.18 -26.45 -17.74
CA ALA A 49 16.52 -26.39 -19.16
C ALA A 49 15.40 -25.69 -19.95
N PRO A 50 15.75 -24.74 -20.85
CA PRO A 50 14.76 -23.96 -21.58
C PRO A 50 13.91 -24.88 -22.46
N MET A 51 12.58 -24.85 -22.25
CA MET A 51 11.64 -25.61 -23.09
C MET A 51 11.40 -24.96 -24.46
N PHE A 52 11.68 -23.65 -24.58
CA PHE A 52 11.48 -22.87 -25.79
C PHE A 52 12.71 -22.02 -26.10
N GLN A 53 13.02 -21.87 -27.39
CA GLN A 53 14.14 -21.04 -27.83
C GLN A 53 13.91 -19.57 -27.45
N GLY A 54 14.91 -18.92 -26.85
CA GLY A 54 14.82 -17.51 -26.43
C GLY A 54 14.05 -17.26 -25.13
N CYS A 55 13.54 -18.32 -24.48
CA CYS A 55 12.87 -18.23 -23.19
C CYS A 55 13.71 -18.85 -22.07
N LEU A 56 13.61 -18.28 -20.87
CA LEU A 56 14.02 -18.93 -19.64
C LEU A 56 12.84 -19.75 -19.11
N SER A 57 13.11 -20.95 -18.62
CA SER A 57 12.09 -21.85 -18.07
C SER A 57 12.36 -22.09 -16.59
N PHE A 58 11.31 -22.07 -15.80
CA PHE A 58 11.38 -22.16 -14.36
C PHE A 58 10.38 -23.20 -13.83
N GLN A 59 10.78 -23.94 -12.81
CA GLN A 59 9.94 -24.86 -12.07
C GLN A 59 9.72 -24.33 -10.65
N PHE A 60 8.48 -24.34 -10.17
CA PHE A 60 8.20 -24.00 -8.78
C PHE A 60 8.66 -25.14 -7.87
N ALA A 61 9.65 -24.86 -7.02
CA ALA A 61 10.32 -25.85 -6.19
C ALA A 61 10.63 -25.26 -4.80
N PRO A 62 9.60 -24.90 -4.02
CA PRO A 62 9.76 -24.18 -2.75
C PRO A 62 10.53 -24.97 -1.67
N GLN A 63 10.66 -26.30 -1.83
CA GLN A 63 11.48 -27.13 -0.94
C GLN A 63 12.98 -26.99 -1.19
N HIS A 64 13.37 -26.70 -2.44
CA HIS A 64 14.77 -26.57 -2.86
C HIS A 64 15.23 -25.11 -2.86
N VAL A 65 14.31 -24.20 -3.18
CA VAL A 65 14.50 -22.76 -3.07
C VAL A 65 13.40 -22.25 -2.16
N PRO A 66 13.63 -22.17 -0.83
CA PRO A 66 12.64 -21.62 0.06
C PRO A 66 12.36 -20.16 -0.36
N PRO A 67 11.09 -19.77 -0.53
CA PRO A 67 10.75 -18.39 -0.80
C PRO A 67 11.23 -17.52 0.36
N VAL A 68 11.48 -16.23 0.09
CA VAL A 68 11.87 -15.29 1.15
C VAL A 68 10.82 -15.35 2.26
N PRO A 69 11.23 -15.59 3.52
CA PRO A 69 10.29 -15.71 4.62
C PRO A 69 9.49 -14.42 4.74
N VAL A 70 8.18 -14.58 4.84
CA VAL A 70 7.25 -13.50 5.07
C VAL A 70 7.34 -13.08 6.53
N PHE A 71 7.13 -11.79 6.81
CA PHE A 71 7.02 -11.32 8.18
C PHE A 71 5.87 -12.03 8.91
N ASP A 72 6.19 -12.74 9.98
CA ASP A 72 5.21 -13.23 10.95
C ASP A 72 5.52 -12.55 12.27
N GLY A 73 4.52 -11.88 12.84
CA GLY A 73 4.70 -11.13 14.08
C GLY A 73 5.14 -12.04 15.24
N PRO A 74 5.51 -11.47 16.39
CA PRO A 74 5.95 -12.27 17.51
C PRO A 74 4.84 -13.21 17.99
N ASP A 75 5.19 -14.46 18.28
CA ASP A 75 4.27 -15.47 18.81
C ASP A 75 4.09 -15.39 20.33
N ARG A 76 4.43 -14.24 20.93
CA ARG A 76 4.31 -14.00 22.37
C ARG A 76 3.05 -13.18 22.65
N PRO A 77 2.19 -13.61 23.58
CA PRO A 77 0.97 -12.90 23.91
C PRO A 77 1.28 -11.60 24.67
N ASP A 78 1.10 -10.46 24.00
CA ASP A 78 1.04 -9.14 24.62
C ASP A 78 -0.43 -8.79 24.85
N LYS A 79 -0.89 -8.93 26.10
CA LYS A 79 -2.30 -8.71 26.47
C LYS A 79 -2.81 -7.32 26.12
N ASP A 80 -1.95 -6.30 26.14
CA ASP A 80 -2.37 -4.94 25.82
C ASP A 80 -2.58 -4.78 24.30
N ARG A 81 -1.77 -5.47 23.49
CA ARG A 81 -1.96 -5.54 22.03
C ARG A 81 -3.18 -6.37 21.64
N GLU A 82 -3.46 -7.45 22.35
CA GLU A 82 -4.68 -8.24 22.14
C GLU A 82 -5.92 -7.40 22.44
N ARG A 83 -5.95 -6.66 23.56
CA ARG A 83 -7.06 -5.74 23.89
C ARG A 83 -7.20 -4.62 22.86
N TRP A 84 -6.10 -4.04 22.41
CA TRP A 84 -6.12 -3.05 21.34
C TRP A 84 -6.74 -3.63 20.07
N LEU A 85 -6.35 -4.84 19.68
CA LEU A 85 -6.89 -5.50 18.49
C LEU A 85 -8.38 -5.76 18.66
N LEU A 86 -8.82 -6.34 19.78
CA LEU A 86 -10.25 -6.61 20.04
C LEU A 86 -11.07 -5.32 19.93
N ASN A 87 -10.65 -4.23 20.58
CA ASN A 87 -11.30 -2.93 20.48
C ASN A 87 -11.35 -2.40 19.03
N HIS A 88 -10.37 -2.75 18.21
CA HIS A 88 -10.32 -2.37 16.80
C HIS A 88 -11.24 -3.24 15.91
N LEU A 89 -11.46 -4.49 16.29
CA LEU A 89 -12.31 -5.44 15.58
C LEU A 89 -13.80 -5.24 15.88
N THR A 90 -14.14 -4.88 17.12
CA THR A 90 -15.52 -4.77 17.58
C THR A 90 -16.36 -3.85 16.69
N GLY A 91 -17.51 -4.36 16.23
CA GLY A 91 -18.48 -3.61 15.42
C GLY A 91 -18.08 -3.34 13.97
N SER A 92 -16.93 -3.84 13.51
CA SER A 92 -16.46 -3.65 12.14
C SER A 92 -16.87 -4.83 11.26
N GLU A 93 -17.37 -4.55 10.06
CA GLU A 93 -17.67 -5.58 9.04
C GLU A 93 -16.41 -6.04 8.31
N GLN A 94 -15.45 -5.12 8.13
CA GLN A 94 -14.18 -5.37 7.45
C GLN A 94 -13.06 -4.52 8.09
N VAL A 95 -11.91 -5.15 8.37
CA VAL A 95 -10.77 -4.52 9.05
C VAL A 95 -9.47 -4.92 8.38
N TRP A 96 -8.59 -3.95 8.16
CA TRP A 96 -7.22 -4.17 7.66
C TRP A 96 -6.26 -4.17 8.84
N VAL A 97 -5.45 -5.22 9.00
CA VAL A 97 -4.52 -5.35 10.13
C VAL A 97 -3.10 -5.59 9.63
N SER A 98 -2.18 -4.67 9.94
CA SER A 98 -0.73 -4.88 9.75
C SER A 98 -0.17 -5.62 10.96
N LEU A 99 0.46 -6.77 10.75
CA LEU A 99 1.09 -7.56 11.82
C LEU A 99 2.26 -6.82 12.45
N LYS A 100 3.00 -6.02 11.68
CA LYS A 100 4.07 -5.16 12.23
C LYS A 100 3.53 -4.12 13.21
N HIS A 101 2.31 -3.63 12.99
CA HIS A 101 1.68 -2.67 13.89
C HIS A 101 0.95 -3.33 15.06
N ALA A 102 0.21 -4.40 14.77
CA ALA A 102 -0.48 -5.19 15.80
C ALA A 102 0.52 -5.84 16.76
N ASN A 103 1.73 -6.15 16.28
CA ASN A 103 2.78 -6.84 17.02
C ASN A 103 2.30 -8.19 17.59
N LEU A 104 1.58 -8.93 16.75
CA LEU A 104 1.02 -10.26 17.04
C LEU A 104 1.26 -11.17 15.84
N SER A 105 1.42 -12.48 16.07
CA SER A 105 1.52 -13.47 14.99
C SER A 105 0.24 -13.54 14.17
N ALA A 106 0.34 -13.95 12.90
CA ALA A 106 -0.82 -14.04 12.01
C ALA A 106 -1.89 -14.98 12.57
N ARG A 107 -1.43 -16.10 13.15
CA ARG A 107 -2.27 -17.08 13.84
C ARG A 107 -3.04 -16.42 14.98
N ARG A 108 -2.37 -15.64 15.83
CA ARG A 108 -3.01 -15.02 16.98
C ARG A 108 -4.05 -13.97 16.58
N VAL A 109 -3.77 -13.21 15.52
CA VAL A 109 -4.74 -12.26 14.95
C VAL A 109 -5.97 -13.00 14.42
N ALA A 110 -5.79 -14.13 13.73
CA ALA A 110 -6.89 -14.94 13.24
C ALA A 110 -7.75 -15.51 14.38
N GLU A 111 -7.13 -16.05 15.43
CA GLU A 111 -7.83 -16.56 16.62
C GLU A 111 -8.70 -15.47 17.29
N LEU A 112 -8.17 -14.25 17.45
CA LEU A 112 -8.91 -13.13 18.04
C LEU A 112 -9.98 -12.55 17.09
N ALA A 113 -9.76 -12.63 15.79
CA ALA A 113 -10.76 -12.23 14.80
C ALA A 113 -11.98 -13.17 14.87
N GLU A 114 -11.74 -14.47 15.00
CA GLU A 114 -12.81 -15.48 15.09
C GLU A 114 -13.72 -15.25 16.29
N THR A 115 -13.19 -14.79 17.43
CA THR A 115 -14.01 -14.47 18.61
C THR A 115 -14.99 -13.31 18.37
N GLU A 116 -14.68 -12.42 17.42
CA GLU A 116 -15.54 -11.30 17.01
C GLU A 116 -16.38 -11.62 15.75
N GLY A 117 -16.34 -12.87 15.28
CA GLY A 117 -17.05 -13.33 14.08
C GLY A 117 -16.40 -12.90 12.76
N LEU A 118 -15.15 -12.43 12.79
CA LEU A 118 -14.37 -12.06 11.61
C LEU A 118 -13.48 -13.22 11.17
N ARG A 119 -13.23 -13.33 9.87
CA ARG A 119 -12.30 -14.31 9.27
C ARG A 119 -11.30 -13.62 8.36
N VAL A 120 -10.15 -14.25 8.14
CA VAL A 120 -9.16 -13.77 7.17
C VAL A 120 -9.73 -13.95 5.75
N ALA A 121 -10.09 -12.84 5.12
CA ALA A 121 -10.60 -12.78 3.75
C ALA A 121 -9.47 -12.73 2.71
N ALA A 122 -8.38 -12.02 3.04
CA ALA A 122 -7.20 -11.94 2.20
C ALA A 122 -5.94 -11.68 3.02
N GLU A 123 -4.81 -12.01 2.43
CA GLU A 123 -3.49 -11.82 3.01
C GLU A 123 -2.55 -11.20 1.98
N PHE A 124 -1.79 -10.20 2.42
CA PHE A 124 -0.81 -9.49 1.62
C PHE A 124 0.49 -9.42 2.40
N ALA A 125 1.60 -9.83 1.79
CA ALA A 125 2.80 -10.07 2.56
C ALA A 125 4.07 -9.68 1.82
N ASP A 126 5.01 -9.13 2.58
CA ASP A 126 6.38 -8.91 2.16
C ASP A 126 7.34 -9.27 3.31
N PRO A 127 8.67 -9.23 3.09
CA PRO A 127 9.64 -9.56 4.14
C PRO A 127 9.61 -8.61 5.36
N ASN A 128 8.96 -7.45 5.25
CA ASN A 128 8.95 -6.42 6.27
C ASN A 128 7.66 -6.35 7.07
N ASP A 129 6.54 -6.78 6.49
CA ASP A 129 5.21 -6.70 7.05
C ASP A 129 4.24 -7.67 6.35
N ARG A 130 3.23 -8.09 7.11
CA ARG A 130 2.14 -8.93 6.63
C ARG A 130 0.85 -8.24 7.03
N VAL A 131 -0.05 -8.08 6.07
CA VAL A 131 -1.30 -7.36 6.21
C VAL A 131 -2.42 -8.36 5.97
N LEU A 132 -3.31 -8.46 6.96
CA LEU A 132 -4.50 -9.29 6.90
C LEU A 132 -5.72 -8.41 6.64
N LEU A 133 -6.57 -8.84 5.71
CA LEU A 133 -7.92 -8.32 5.56
C LEU A 133 -8.86 -9.26 6.30
N LEU A 134 -9.48 -8.77 7.36
CA LEU A 134 -10.47 -9.48 8.15
C LEU A 134 -11.86 -9.04 7.69
N SER A 135 -12.78 -9.97 7.51
CA SER A 135 -14.16 -9.70 7.08
C SER A 135 -15.13 -10.69 7.71
N ARG A 136 -16.37 -10.26 7.95
CA ARG A 136 -17.46 -11.15 8.37
C ARG A 136 -17.94 -12.03 7.21
N ASP A 137 -17.89 -11.48 6.00
CA ASP A 137 -18.04 -12.22 4.75
C ASP A 137 -16.66 -12.32 4.08
N PRO A 138 -15.94 -13.45 4.21
CA PRO A 138 -14.59 -13.62 3.67
C PRO A 138 -14.57 -13.81 2.15
N SER A 139 -15.70 -13.66 1.47
CA SER A 139 -15.76 -13.77 0.02
C SER A 139 -14.87 -12.71 -0.65
N PRO A 140 -14.06 -13.08 -1.67
CA PRO A 140 -13.31 -12.09 -2.42
C PRO A 140 -14.27 -11.09 -3.08
N PRO A 141 -13.82 -9.83 -3.30
CA PRO A 141 -14.66 -8.82 -3.92
C PRO A 141 -15.13 -9.32 -5.28
N ARG A 142 -16.41 -9.10 -5.59
CA ARG A 142 -16.95 -9.39 -6.92
C ARG A 142 -16.30 -8.42 -7.92
N LEU A 143 -15.48 -8.97 -8.80
CA LEU A 143 -14.82 -8.22 -9.87
C LEU A 143 -15.65 -8.31 -11.16
N PRO A 144 -15.71 -7.22 -11.96
CA PRO A 144 -15.13 -5.90 -11.70
C PRO A 144 -15.87 -5.15 -10.59
N LEU A 145 -15.14 -4.41 -9.75
CA LEU A 145 -15.75 -3.55 -8.72
C LEU A 145 -16.74 -2.56 -9.38
N PRO A 146 -17.91 -2.28 -8.78
CA PRO A 146 -18.83 -1.30 -9.32
C PRO A 146 -18.14 0.07 -9.43
N ALA A 147 -18.51 0.86 -10.45
CA ALA A 147 -17.99 2.22 -10.57
C ALA A 147 -18.38 3.03 -9.32
N PRO A 148 -17.48 3.90 -8.82
CA PRO A 148 -17.77 4.70 -7.64
C PRO A 148 -18.95 5.65 -7.91
N THR A 149 -19.89 5.72 -6.98
CA THR A 149 -21.01 6.67 -7.01
C THR A 149 -20.74 7.81 -6.00
N GLY A 150 -20.73 9.06 -6.49
CA GLY A 150 -20.64 10.28 -5.67
C GLY A 150 -19.24 10.89 -5.47
N PHE A 151 -19.21 12.09 -4.84
CA PHE A 151 -17.96 12.76 -4.44
C PHE A 151 -17.33 12.02 -3.26
N ARG A 152 -16.09 11.53 -3.44
CA ARG A 152 -15.34 10.83 -2.41
C ARG A 152 -14.11 11.62 -2.00
N PHE A 153 -13.94 11.75 -0.69
CA PHE A 153 -12.77 12.36 -0.09
C PHE A 153 -11.55 11.46 -0.30
N ARG A 154 -10.64 11.86 -1.20
CA ARG A 154 -9.36 11.17 -1.41
C ARG A 154 -8.39 11.59 -0.33
N TYR A 155 -7.86 10.63 0.42
CA TYR A 155 -6.97 10.94 1.54
C TYR A 155 -5.67 11.60 1.07
N ALA A 156 -5.19 11.24 -0.13
CA ALA A 156 -4.06 11.91 -0.77
C ALA A 156 -4.28 13.43 -0.99
N TRP A 157 -5.53 13.90 -1.02
CA TRP A 157 -5.86 15.32 -1.20
C TRP A 157 -5.53 16.18 0.03
N LEU A 158 -5.54 15.60 1.24
CA LEU A 158 -5.06 16.27 2.45
C LEU A 158 -3.62 16.77 2.31
N ASN A 159 -2.80 16.03 1.56
CA ASN A 159 -1.41 16.39 1.32
C ASN A 159 -1.27 17.67 0.46
N ASN A 160 -2.28 17.99 -0.35
CA ASN A 160 -2.33 19.21 -1.16
C ASN A 160 -3.01 20.38 -0.43
N ILE A 161 -3.99 20.09 0.44
CA ILE A 161 -4.69 21.13 1.22
C ILE A 161 -3.70 21.84 2.14
N ALA A 162 -2.78 21.12 2.77
CA ALA A 162 -1.83 21.68 3.72
C ALA A 162 -0.93 22.81 3.19
N PRO A 163 -0.13 22.60 2.13
CA PRO A 163 0.73 23.66 1.61
C PRO A 163 -0.09 24.84 1.09
N VAL A 164 -1.27 24.59 0.51
CA VAL A 164 -2.17 25.65 0.04
C VAL A 164 -2.68 26.49 1.21
N THR A 165 -3.15 25.86 2.29
CA THR A 165 -3.63 26.56 3.49
C THR A 165 -2.51 27.35 4.16
N VAL A 166 -1.30 26.78 4.28
CA VAL A 166 -0.12 27.50 4.79
C VAL A 166 0.21 28.69 3.91
N PHE A 167 0.22 28.53 2.59
CA PHE A 167 0.53 29.61 1.65
C PHE A 167 -0.50 30.74 1.73
N VAL A 168 -1.79 30.41 1.82
CA VAL A 168 -2.88 31.39 1.99
C VAL A 168 -2.73 32.14 3.32
N LEU A 169 -2.44 31.43 4.42
CA LEU A 169 -2.27 32.06 5.73
C LEU A 169 -1.01 32.94 5.79
N LEU A 170 0.10 32.51 5.20
CA LEU A 170 1.32 33.33 5.10
C LEU A 170 1.09 34.56 4.22
N SER A 171 0.35 34.42 3.12
CA SER A 171 0.00 35.56 2.25
C SER A 171 -0.90 36.56 2.98
N ALA A 172 -1.90 36.08 3.72
CA ALA A 172 -2.75 36.93 4.55
C ALA A 172 -1.95 37.64 5.65
N ALA A 173 -1.02 36.95 6.31
CA ALA A 173 -0.13 37.55 7.32
C ALA A 173 0.74 38.66 6.72
N ALA A 174 1.32 38.44 5.53
CA ALA A 174 2.14 39.42 4.83
C ALA A 174 1.35 40.69 4.45
N VAL A 175 0.10 40.54 4.02
CA VAL A 175 -0.78 41.69 3.72
C VAL A 175 -1.10 42.52 4.97
N ILE A 176 -1.35 41.86 6.11
CA ILE A 176 -1.66 42.53 7.38
C ILE A 176 -0.43 43.29 7.91
N VAL A 177 0.77 42.72 7.79
CA VAL A 177 2.04 43.38 8.19
C VAL A 177 2.32 44.64 7.35
N GLY A 178 1.90 44.66 6.09
CA GLY A 178 2.05 45.82 5.20
C GLY A 178 1.09 46.98 5.48
N MET A 179 0.11 46.82 6.38
CA MET A 179 -0.85 47.87 6.73
C MET A 179 -0.34 48.74 7.90
N PRO A 180 -0.34 50.06 7.77
CA PRO A 180 0.16 50.96 8.81
C PRO A 180 -0.90 51.14 9.91
N SER A 181 -0.97 50.23 10.89
CA SER A 181 -1.54 50.48 12.22
C SER A 181 -1.47 49.26 13.15
N GLY A 182 -1.25 49.50 14.45
CA GLY A 182 -1.49 48.73 15.70
C GLY A 182 -1.97 47.26 15.74
N HIS A 183 -1.69 46.41 14.76
CA HIS A 183 -2.27 45.06 14.65
C HIS A 183 -1.29 43.93 15.01
N GLU A 184 -0.55 44.05 16.12
CA GLU A 184 0.41 43.01 16.54
C GLU A 184 -0.27 41.70 16.99
N ALA A 185 -1.39 41.79 17.72
CA ALA A 185 -2.14 40.63 18.22
C ALA A 185 -2.72 39.70 17.12
N PRO A 186 -3.41 40.20 16.06
CA PRO A 186 -3.96 39.33 15.03
C PRO A 186 -2.88 38.64 14.16
N ILE A 187 -1.68 39.22 14.02
CA ILE A 187 -0.58 38.62 13.25
C ILE A 187 -0.07 37.35 13.92
N VAL A 188 0.10 37.37 15.25
CA VAL A 188 0.55 36.19 16.01
C VAL A 188 -0.46 35.05 15.94
N SER A 189 -1.76 35.34 16.06
CA SER A 189 -2.82 34.32 15.89
C SER A 189 -2.84 33.73 14.48
N LEU A 190 -2.58 34.54 13.44
CA LEU A 190 -2.59 34.08 12.06
C LEU A 190 -1.36 33.24 11.71
N LEU A 191 -0.19 33.61 12.22
CA LEU A 191 1.04 32.81 12.14
C LEU A 191 0.91 31.50 12.93
N PHE A 192 0.28 31.52 14.11
CA PHE A 192 -0.01 30.32 14.88
C PHE A 192 -0.95 29.38 14.13
N MET A 193 -2.02 29.92 13.53
CA MET A 193 -2.92 29.15 12.67
C MET A 193 -2.21 28.62 11.42
N ALA A 194 -1.29 29.38 10.83
CA ALA A 194 -0.47 28.93 9.70
C ALA A 194 0.46 27.78 10.11
N ALA A 195 1.12 27.91 11.26
CA ALA A 195 1.98 26.89 11.82
C ALA A 195 1.19 25.61 12.16
N PHE A 196 0.00 25.74 12.75
CA PHE A 196 -0.85 24.59 13.08
C PHE A 196 -1.42 23.92 11.81
N ALA A 197 -1.92 24.71 10.85
CA ALA A 197 -2.42 24.22 9.57
C ALA A 197 -1.33 23.57 8.71
N GLY A 198 -0.06 23.98 8.87
CA GLY A 198 1.09 23.34 8.24
C GLY A 198 1.62 22.11 8.98
N ALA A 199 1.66 22.17 10.31
CA ALA A 199 2.18 21.09 11.15
C ALA A 199 1.28 19.86 11.11
N VAL A 200 -0.05 20.04 11.14
CA VAL A 200 -1.00 18.92 11.15
C VAL A 200 -0.77 18.02 9.92
N PRO A 201 -0.77 18.50 8.67
CA PRO A 201 -0.65 17.58 7.54
C PRO A 201 0.79 17.14 7.28
N ALA A 202 1.79 17.95 7.64
CA ALA A 202 3.18 17.47 7.69
C ALA A 202 3.28 16.25 8.62
N ALA A 203 2.64 16.30 9.79
CA ALA A 203 2.61 15.19 10.72
C ALA A 203 1.80 13.97 10.20
N PHE A 204 0.83 14.19 9.31
CA PHE A 204 0.13 13.11 8.60
C PHE A 204 1.06 12.41 7.59
N THR A 205 1.90 13.17 6.89
CA THR A 205 2.92 12.60 5.98
C THR A 205 4.10 11.93 6.72
N THR A 206 4.29 12.20 8.01
CA THR A 206 5.36 11.60 8.83
C THR A 206 4.93 10.38 9.63
N GLY A 207 3.68 9.90 9.49
CA GLY A 207 3.28 8.59 10.04
C GLY A 207 2.56 8.63 11.40
N LEU A 208 1.88 9.73 11.73
CA LEU A 208 1.01 9.81 12.92
C LEU A 208 -0.07 8.72 12.99
N PHE A 209 -0.56 8.25 11.84
CA PHE A 209 -1.60 7.23 11.80
C PHE A 209 -1.04 5.81 11.80
N PRO A 210 -1.66 4.90 12.56
CA PRO A 210 -1.38 3.47 12.51
C PRO A 210 -1.25 2.95 11.07
N ARG A 211 -0.31 2.02 10.88
CA ARG A 211 -0.07 1.38 9.58
C ARG A 211 -1.34 0.66 9.08
N THR A 212 -2.01 -0.07 9.98
CA THR A 212 -3.35 -0.66 9.86
C THR A 212 -4.38 0.31 9.22
N THR A 213 -4.52 1.53 9.75
CA THR A 213 -5.46 2.53 9.21
C THR A 213 -5.07 2.99 7.82
N ARG A 214 -3.77 3.21 7.58
CA ARG A 214 -3.26 3.67 6.28
C ARG A 214 -3.46 2.63 5.18
N VAL A 215 -3.36 1.33 5.50
CA VAL A 215 -3.71 0.28 4.54
C VAL A 215 -5.20 0.36 4.17
N GLY A 216 -6.08 0.54 5.15
CA GLY A 216 -7.51 0.70 4.88
C GLY A 216 -7.81 1.91 3.99
N TRP A 217 -7.08 3.02 4.15
CA TRP A 217 -7.20 4.17 3.26
C TRP A 217 -6.64 3.91 1.86
N LEU A 218 -5.52 3.20 1.76
CA LEU A 218 -4.95 2.79 0.48
C LEU A 218 -5.92 1.91 -0.31
N ALA A 219 -6.53 0.91 0.34
CA ALA A 219 -7.49 0.02 -0.29
C ALA A 219 -8.70 0.77 -0.87
N ARG A 220 -9.11 1.88 -0.25
CA ARG A 220 -10.19 2.74 -0.74
C ARG A 220 -9.86 3.52 -2.02
N GLU A 221 -8.58 3.65 -2.40
CA GLU A 221 -8.22 4.27 -3.68
C GLU A 221 -8.56 3.34 -4.88
N PHE A 222 -8.70 2.03 -4.65
CA PHE A 222 -9.10 1.05 -5.67
C PHE A 222 -10.62 0.89 -5.71
N ASP A 223 -11.29 1.94 -6.18
CA ASP A 223 -12.73 2.12 -6.04
C ASP A 223 -13.57 1.66 -7.24
N GLY A 224 -12.95 1.03 -8.24
CA GLY A 224 -13.59 0.64 -9.49
C GLY A 224 -13.36 1.61 -10.65
N SER A 225 -12.70 2.76 -10.42
CA SER A 225 -12.24 3.68 -11.47
C SER A 225 -11.32 2.98 -12.49
N PRO A 226 -11.33 3.38 -13.78
CA PRO A 226 -10.50 2.75 -14.81
C PRO A 226 -9.00 2.96 -14.60
N HIS A 227 -8.62 4.11 -14.02
CA HIS A 227 -7.24 4.48 -13.71
C HIS A 227 -7.15 5.01 -12.29
N VAL A 228 -6.12 4.59 -11.56
CA VAL A 228 -5.84 5.04 -10.20
C VAL A 228 -4.37 5.46 -10.13
N GLU A 229 -4.13 6.68 -9.63
CA GLU A 229 -2.78 7.19 -9.35
C GLU A 229 -2.74 7.81 -7.96
N PHE A 230 -1.70 7.45 -7.19
CA PHE A 230 -1.41 8.06 -5.91
C PHE A 230 0.09 8.04 -5.60
N ALA A 231 0.51 9.01 -4.76
CA ALA A 231 1.88 9.12 -4.27
C ALA A 231 2.14 8.13 -3.13
N MET A 232 3.22 7.36 -3.23
CA MET A 232 3.56 6.31 -2.27
C MET A 232 3.87 6.85 -0.87
N ARG A 233 4.44 8.06 -0.79
CA ARG A 233 4.81 8.70 0.49
C ARG A 233 3.61 8.92 1.40
N SER A 234 2.42 9.14 0.83
CA SER A 234 1.19 9.37 1.60
C SER A 234 0.78 8.16 2.45
N TYR A 235 1.10 6.95 2.01
CA TYR A 235 0.71 5.71 2.70
C TYR A 235 1.90 5.06 3.44
N GLN A 236 3.14 5.40 3.09
CA GLN A 236 4.40 4.81 3.60
C GLN A 236 4.39 3.27 3.60
N MET A 237 3.79 2.68 2.57
CA MET A 237 3.77 1.23 2.35
C MET A 237 4.84 0.84 1.33
N PRO A 238 5.45 -0.35 1.47
CA PRO A 238 6.29 -0.91 0.43
C PRO A 238 5.43 -1.21 -0.81
N ALA A 239 5.98 -0.94 -1.98
CA ALA A 239 5.25 -1.03 -3.24
C ALA A 239 4.77 -2.45 -3.57
N ASP A 240 5.48 -3.48 -3.11
CA ASP A 240 5.06 -4.88 -3.28
C ASP A 240 3.73 -5.17 -2.55
N LEU A 241 3.50 -4.62 -1.35
CA LEU A 241 2.21 -4.73 -0.66
C LEU A 241 1.11 -3.96 -1.40
N VAL A 242 1.43 -2.76 -1.89
CA VAL A 242 0.47 -1.94 -2.65
C VAL A 242 -0.01 -2.67 -3.89
N VAL A 243 0.89 -3.33 -4.62
CA VAL A 243 0.56 -4.06 -5.84
C VAL A 243 -0.30 -5.29 -5.52
N GLN A 244 -0.01 -6.02 -4.44
CA GLN A 244 -0.84 -7.17 -4.05
C GLN A 244 -2.27 -6.73 -3.68
N ILE A 245 -2.41 -5.64 -2.93
CA ILE A 245 -3.71 -5.04 -2.61
C ILE A 245 -4.42 -4.58 -3.90
N ALA A 246 -3.71 -3.92 -4.80
CA ALA A 246 -4.25 -3.50 -6.10
C ALA A 246 -4.78 -4.71 -6.89
N ALA A 247 -4.00 -5.80 -6.96
CA ALA A 247 -4.37 -7.02 -7.66
C ALA A 247 -5.64 -7.67 -7.07
N TYR A 248 -5.79 -7.67 -5.75
CA TYR A 248 -7.01 -8.14 -5.07
C TYR A 248 -8.26 -7.34 -5.48
N HIS A 249 -8.10 -6.05 -5.76
CA HIS A 249 -9.17 -5.20 -6.29
C HIS A 249 -9.28 -5.22 -7.83
N GLY A 250 -8.54 -6.10 -8.52
CA GLY A 250 -8.60 -6.25 -9.97
C GLY A 250 -7.81 -5.19 -10.75
N TYR A 251 -6.79 -4.59 -10.15
CA TYR A 251 -5.92 -3.60 -10.80
C TYR A 251 -4.57 -4.16 -11.24
N GLU A 252 -3.96 -3.51 -12.22
CA GLU A 252 -2.59 -3.78 -12.70
C GLU A 252 -1.74 -2.52 -12.70
N LEU A 253 -0.51 -2.65 -12.21
CA LEU A 253 0.49 -1.60 -12.30
C LEU A 253 0.97 -1.46 -13.75
N TYR A 254 0.78 -0.27 -14.35
CA TYR A 254 1.29 0.02 -15.70
C TYR A 254 2.40 1.06 -15.72
N GLY A 255 2.58 1.83 -14.64
CA GLY A 255 3.58 2.87 -14.63
C GLY A 255 3.93 3.38 -13.24
N GLN A 256 5.06 4.07 -13.19
CA GLN A 256 5.52 4.81 -12.03
C GLN A 256 5.98 6.18 -12.51
N SER A 257 5.61 7.25 -11.82
CA SER A 257 6.18 8.57 -12.07
C SER A 257 6.90 9.10 -10.84
N ALA A 258 7.99 9.85 -11.05
CA ALA A 258 8.64 10.57 -9.97
C ALA A 258 7.92 11.91 -9.80
N THR A 259 7.35 12.16 -8.62
CA THR A 259 6.81 13.49 -8.29
C THR A 259 7.81 14.23 -7.40
N GLN A 260 8.14 15.48 -7.75
CA GLN A 260 9.14 16.27 -7.01
C GLN A 260 8.72 16.56 -5.55
N ALA A 261 7.42 16.58 -5.26
CA ALA A 261 6.89 16.86 -3.92
C ALA A 261 6.53 15.59 -3.10
N GLY A 262 6.21 14.48 -3.76
CA GLY A 262 5.55 13.32 -3.14
C GLY A 262 6.30 11.99 -3.21
N GLY A 263 7.49 11.96 -3.80
CA GLY A 263 8.21 10.71 -4.07
C GLY A 263 7.61 9.95 -5.27
N PRO A 264 7.89 8.64 -5.41
CA PRO A 264 7.32 7.87 -6.52
C PRO A 264 5.79 7.77 -6.40
N SER A 265 5.06 8.08 -7.48
CA SER A 265 3.65 7.73 -7.66
C SER A 265 3.53 6.45 -8.47
N LEU A 266 2.57 5.60 -8.09
CA LEU A 266 2.25 4.38 -8.82
C LEU A 266 0.95 4.59 -9.60
N LYS A 267 0.91 4.06 -10.81
CA LYS A 267 -0.24 4.17 -11.73
C LYS A 267 -0.80 2.80 -12.05
N PHE A 268 -2.09 2.64 -11.81
CA PHE A 268 -2.81 1.40 -11.99
C PHE A 268 -3.95 1.55 -12.98
N TYR A 269 -4.21 0.51 -13.78
CA TYR A 269 -5.41 0.38 -14.59
C TYR A 269 -6.23 -0.81 -14.13
N LYS A 270 -7.55 -0.74 -14.33
CA LYS A 270 -8.46 -1.82 -13.97
C LYS A 270 -8.44 -2.92 -15.03
N ARG A 271 -8.31 -4.18 -14.61
CA ARG A 271 -8.53 -5.35 -15.49
C ARG A 271 -10.02 -5.43 -15.82
N VAL A 272 -10.33 -5.47 -17.11
CA VAL A 272 -11.71 -5.65 -17.63
C VAL A 272 -12.12 -7.10 -17.49
#